data_AF-A0A938LPM2-F1
#
_entry.id   AF-A0A938LPM2-F1
#
_cell.length_a   1.000
_cell.length_b   1.000
_cell.length_c   1.000
_cell.angle_alpha   90.00
_cell.angle_beta   90.00
_cell.angle_gamma   90.00
#
_symmetry.space_group_name_H-M   'P 1'
#
loop_
_entity.id
_entity.type
_entity.pdbx_description
1 polymer ?
#
loop_
_entity_poly.entity_id
_entity_poly.type
_entity_poly.pdbx_seq_one_letter_code
_entity_poly.pdbx_strand_id
1 'polypeptide(L)'
;MKSTLTLLTALLLAPSAAQHAADNPFASAKAVWRMTADAAAAKQPFALKEKGAVKFEPLGAAEAAESCKRGGAEVAATLTAKSFLSLETEKASLLRPAGDALTLYARARFEPDAAGTLFFSDFLTLGVHPSGLAIALLGVQTPQGKVYREMPLATVERGGWLDLVLRVGDGRVEFFCDGNLRTTLPLHQKLVSPFTNELRLGAMRWHPAKDEREFPKVEFGTKQIATMALWHRALRDGEIAFLSGASEVKANNVASAFDQAILDYNAFFDASIAKDVAACSKLSRSLVEFAARDPERPIFHLSQPLGWLYDPAGAWFHEGRYHVFSYHNIYGRLAYNSLDHYVSDDLLRWTQWPIGPWADSPDDIYGIWLNNHFLDDDGVPTAIYSAIGQKGNRRGAPGDWDDHGILARSRDGLVSFPDKQVVMPDYHHDGHIWKEGGTWYCLTSDQYNGGRDGDLGDGIVIFTSPDLKHWTFRGEIFTRRKDARNPRGGMEFPYLLSFGNKDV
;
A
#
# COMPACT_ATOMS: atom_id res chain seq x y z
N MET A 1 50.63 -17.02 -47.98
CA MET A 1 49.18 -16.75 -47.83
C MET A 1 48.93 -16.38 -46.37
N LYS A 2 48.79 -15.09 -46.07
CA LYS A 2 48.39 -14.57 -44.75
C LYS A 2 46.91 -14.19 -44.87
N SER A 3 46.05 -14.81 -44.07
CA SER A 3 44.63 -14.48 -43.98
C SER A 3 44.39 -13.49 -42.85
N THR A 4 43.97 -12.29 -43.22
CA THR A 4 43.58 -11.21 -42.31
C THR A 4 42.16 -11.45 -41.81
N LEU A 5 41.98 -11.47 -40.50
CA LEU A 5 40.69 -11.55 -39.81
C LEU A 5 40.11 -10.13 -39.75
N THR A 6 38.99 -9.87 -40.44
CA THR A 6 38.29 -8.57 -40.38
C THR A 6 37.27 -8.61 -39.26
N LEU A 7 37.54 -7.88 -38.17
CA LEU A 7 36.59 -7.56 -37.11
C LEU A 7 35.49 -6.65 -37.71
N LEU A 8 34.25 -7.13 -37.81
CA LEU A 8 33.10 -6.28 -38.09
C LEU A 8 32.60 -5.71 -36.75
N THR A 9 33.08 -4.52 -36.39
CA THR A 9 32.49 -3.71 -35.33
C THR A 9 31.20 -3.11 -35.88
N ALA A 10 30.04 -3.67 -35.50
CA ALA A 10 28.76 -3.03 -35.76
C ALA A 10 28.68 -1.75 -34.92
N LEU A 11 28.86 -0.59 -35.55
CA LEU A 11 28.48 0.69 -34.94
C LEU A 11 26.95 0.68 -34.75
N LEU A 12 26.50 0.58 -33.50
CA LEU A 12 25.16 0.98 -33.09
C LEU A 12 25.03 2.49 -33.34
N LEU A 13 24.44 2.86 -34.47
CA LEU A 13 24.09 4.24 -34.75
C LEU A 13 22.99 4.66 -33.78
N ALA A 14 23.21 5.76 -33.06
CA ALA A 14 22.17 6.40 -32.27
C ALA A 14 20.93 6.69 -33.15
N PRO A 15 19.70 6.53 -32.64
CA PRO A 15 18.50 6.73 -33.44
C PRO A 15 18.44 8.12 -34.06
N SER A 16 18.00 8.19 -35.32
CA SER A 16 17.84 9.46 -36.04
C SER A 16 16.72 10.32 -35.42
N ALA A 17 16.77 11.64 -35.59
CA ALA A 17 15.74 12.56 -35.10
C ALA A 17 14.32 12.22 -35.62
N ALA A 18 14.21 11.58 -36.80
CA ALA A 18 12.94 11.12 -37.36
C ALA A 18 12.40 9.86 -36.65
N GLN A 19 13.28 8.94 -36.24
CA GLN A 19 12.91 7.77 -35.45
C GLN A 19 12.49 8.17 -34.03
N HIS A 20 13.20 9.13 -33.45
CA HIS A 20 12.86 9.73 -32.16
C HIS A 20 11.49 10.45 -32.19
N ALA A 21 11.05 10.99 -33.32
CA ALA A 21 9.70 11.56 -33.45
C ALA A 21 8.60 10.49 -33.62
N ALA A 22 8.90 9.37 -34.28
CA ALA A 22 7.98 8.24 -34.46
C ALA A 22 7.69 7.49 -33.14
N ASP A 23 8.61 7.56 -32.17
CA ASP A 23 8.47 6.93 -30.86
C ASP A 23 7.77 7.81 -29.81
N ASN A 24 7.22 8.97 -30.19
CA ASN A 24 6.42 9.81 -29.29
C ASN A 24 5.09 9.11 -28.92
N PRO A 25 4.90 8.65 -27.66
CA PRO A 25 3.76 7.82 -27.33
C PRO A 25 2.49 8.62 -26.96
N PHE A 26 2.59 9.95 -26.81
CA PHE A 26 1.51 10.77 -26.23
C PHE A 26 0.22 10.78 -27.05
N ALA A 27 0.29 10.59 -28.37
CA ALA A 27 -0.90 10.52 -29.23
C ALA A 27 -1.80 9.32 -28.90
N SER A 28 -1.22 8.26 -28.35
CA SER A 28 -1.94 7.02 -27.97
C SER A 28 -2.27 6.94 -26.48
N ALA A 29 -1.94 7.97 -25.71
CA ALA A 29 -2.17 8.00 -24.27
C ALA A 29 -3.67 8.09 -23.96
N LYS A 30 -4.08 7.35 -22.93
CA LYS A 30 -5.45 7.43 -22.39
C LYS A 30 -5.67 8.77 -21.68
N ALA A 31 -4.66 9.23 -20.94
CA ALA A 31 -4.65 10.52 -20.28
C ALA A 31 -3.23 11.10 -20.30
N VAL A 32 -3.12 12.42 -20.46
CA VAL A 32 -1.87 13.15 -20.40
C VAL A 32 -2.11 14.45 -19.67
N TRP A 33 -1.57 14.59 -18.47
CA TRP A 33 -1.59 15.82 -17.68
C TRP A 33 -0.26 16.54 -17.84
N ARG A 34 -0.26 17.60 -18.66
CA ARG A 34 0.83 18.56 -18.75
C ARG A 34 0.47 19.69 -17.80
N MET A 35 1.24 19.87 -16.72
CA MET A 35 0.88 20.87 -15.72
C MET A 35 0.94 22.26 -16.35
N THR A 36 -0.08 23.06 -16.10
CA THR A 36 -0.27 24.40 -16.67
C THR A 36 -1.11 25.24 -15.73
N ALA A 37 -0.84 26.55 -15.70
CA ALA A 37 -1.66 27.51 -14.96
C ALA A 37 -3.02 27.78 -15.64
N ASP A 38 -3.19 27.43 -16.92
CA ASP A 38 -4.43 27.63 -17.67
C ASP A 38 -5.16 26.31 -17.92
N ALA A 39 -6.11 26.01 -17.02
CA ALA A 39 -6.94 24.82 -17.09
C ALA A 39 -7.85 24.78 -18.34
N ALA A 40 -8.24 25.95 -18.90
CA ALA A 40 -9.06 26.02 -20.11
C ALA A 40 -8.22 25.73 -21.37
N ALA A 41 -6.96 26.17 -21.39
CA ALA A 41 -6.00 25.85 -22.45
C ALA A 41 -5.61 24.36 -22.47
N ALA A 42 -5.67 23.67 -21.34
CA ALA A 42 -5.26 22.27 -21.23
C ALA A 42 -6.11 21.32 -22.10
N LYS A 43 -7.38 21.66 -22.42
CA LYS A 43 -8.33 20.86 -23.24
C LYS A 43 -8.27 19.35 -22.98
N GLN A 44 -8.11 18.94 -21.72
CA GLN A 44 -7.92 17.54 -21.36
C GLN A 44 -9.27 16.86 -21.08
N PRO A 45 -9.50 15.63 -21.59
CA PRO A 45 -10.73 14.90 -21.31
C PRO A 45 -10.91 14.58 -19.81
N PHE A 46 -9.81 14.60 -19.04
CA PHE A 46 -9.76 14.31 -17.61
C PHE A 46 -9.14 15.49 -16.83
N ALA A 47 -9.76 16.66 -16.89
CA ALA A 47 -9.29 17.85 -16.14
C ALA A 47 -9.25 17.58 -14.63
N LEU A 48 -8.11 17.91 -14.01
CA LEU A 48 -7.88 17.74 -12.57
C LEU A 48 -8.40 18.96 -11.80
N LYS A 49 -8.85 18.72 -10.56
CA LYS A 49 -9.22 19.74 -9.59
C LYS A 49 -8.07 19.98 -8.63
N GLU A 50 -7.83 21.25 -8.30
CA GLU A 50 -6.88 21.63 -7.27
C GLU A 50 -7.51 21.50 -5.88
N LYS A 51 -6.74 20.95 -4.95
CA LYS A 51 -7.08 20.84 -3.53
C LYS A 51 -5.97 21.47 -2.72
N GLY A 52 -6.31 22.42 -1.85
CA GLY A 52 -5.33 23.21 -1.10
C GLY A 52 -4.55 24.20 -1.98
N ALA A 53 -3.40 24.66 -1.50
CA ALA A 53 -2.53 25.60 -2.20
C ALA A 53 -1.62 24.88 -3.22
N VAL A 54 -2.14 24.62 -4.42
CA VAL A 54 -1.34 24.18 -5.58
C VAL A 54 -0.78 25.43 -6.27
N LYS A 55 0.49 25.41 -6.64
CA LYS A 55 1.12 26.49 -7.42
C LYS A 55 1.61 25.95 -8.75
N PHE A 56 1.45 26.72 -9.81
CA PHE A 56 1.99 26.39 -11.12
C PHE A 56 3.19 27.29 -11.40
N GLU A 57 4.37 26.71 -11.44
CA GLU A 57 5.64 27.44 -11.53
C GLU A 57 6.38 27.04 -12.81
N PRO A 58 6.95 28.02 -13.54
CA PRO A 58 7.74 27.70 -14.74
C PRO A 58 8.97 26.89 -14.37
N LEU A 59 9.30 25.91 -15.21
CA LEU A 59 10.57 25.21 -15.14
C LEU A 59 11.72 26.14 -15.53
N GLY A 60 12.95 25.84 -15.09
CA GLY A 60 14.12 26.55 -15.58
C GLY A 60 14.25 26.40 -17.11
N ALA A 61 14.80 27.39 -17.81
CA ALA A 61 14.77 27.42 -19.29
C ALA A 61 15.32 26.13 -19.96
N ALA A 62 16.41 25.57 -19.44
CA ALA A 62 16.96 24.30 -19.93
C ALA A 62 16.04 23.11 -19.63
N GLU A 63 15.45 23.06 -18.44
CA GLU A 63 14.51 22.01 -18.02
C GLU A 63 13.22 22.05 -18.84
N ALA A 64 12.70 23.26 -19.10
CA ALA A 64 11.53 23.49 -19.95
C ALA A 64 11.80 23.03 -21.38
N ALA A 65 12.96 23.40 -21.96
CA ALA A 65 13.35 22.97 -23.30
C ALA A 65 13.43 21.44 -23.41
N GLU A 66 14.08 20.78 -22.45
CA GLU A 66 14.20 19.32 -22.43
C GLU A 66 12.86 18.62 -22.20
N SER A 67 11.99 19.18 -21.37
CA SER A 67 10.63 18.69 -21.16
C SER A 67 9.80 18.81 -22.45
N CYS A 68 9.79 19.98 -23.09
CA CYS A 68 9.04 20.24 -24.33
C CYS A 68 9.52 19.41 -25.52
N LYS A 69 10.83 19.20 -25.67
CA LYS A 69 11.40 18.33 -26.71
C LYS A 69 10.81 16.92 -26.68
N ARG A 70 10.38 16.49 -25.50
CA ARG A 70 9.80 15.17 -25.23
C ARG A 70 8.29 15.22 -25.07
N GLY A 71 7.64 16.31 -25.49
CA GLY A 71 6.19 16.47 -25.38
C GLY A 71 5.68 16.64 -23.94
N GLY A 72 6.53 17.06 -23.01
CA GLY A 72 6.20 17.39 -21.62
C GLY A 72 5.64 18.81 -21.44
N ALA A 73 5.77 19.35 -20.23
CA ALA A 73 5.27 20.69 -19.85
C ALA A 73 6.41 21.70 -19.60
N GLU A 74 6.13 22.99 -19.79
CA GLU A 74 7.03 24.10 -19.42
C GLU A 74 6.86 24.54 -17.96
N VAL A 75 5.85 23.99 -17.30
CA VAL A 75 5.40 24.37 -15.96
C VAL A 75 5.29 23.11 -15.11
N ALA A 76 5.57 23.24 -13.83
CA ALA A 76 5.31 22.21 -12.84
C ALA A 76 4.22 22.65 -11.86
N ALA A 77 3.40 21.69 -11.43
CA ALA A 77 2.56 21.84 -10.26
C ALA A 77 3.42 21.59 -9.01
N THR A 78 3.61 22.63 -8.21
CA THR A 78 4.26 22.58 -6.91
C THR A 78 3.23 22.31 -5.82
N LEU A 79 3.47 21.25 -5.05
CA LEU A 79 2.55 20.71 -4.05
C LEU A 79 3.14 20.84 -2.64
N THR A 80 2.26 20.93 -1.66
CA THR A 80 2.59 20.98 -0.22
C THR A 80 2.04 19.72 0.47
N ALA A 81 2.38 19.51 1.74
CA ALA A 81 1.78 18.44 2.54
C ALA A 81 0.24 18.52 2.66
N LYS A 82 -0.36 19.66 2.28
CA LYS A 82 -1.80 19.92 2.34
C LYS A 82 -2.41 20.25 0.98
N SER A 83 -1.70 19.97 -0.12
CA SER A 83 -2.23 20.22 -1.46
C SER A 83 -1.95 19.08 -2.44
N PHE A 84 -2.90 18.85 -3.33
CA PHE A 84 -2.86 17.80 -4.32
C PHE A 84 -3.78 18.14 -5.49
N LEU A 85 -3.64 17.38 -6.59
CA LEU A 85 -4.58 17.42 -7.71
C LEU A 85 -5.47 16.17 -7.64
N SER A 86 -6.75 16.28 -7.97
CA SER A 86 -7.66 15.13 -7.96
C SER A 86 -8.61 15.04 -9.15
N LEU A 87 -9.11 13.84 -9.38
CA LEU A 87 -10.15 13.52 -10.36
C LEU A 87 -11.23 12.68 -9.68
N GLU A 88 -12.48 13.13 -9.73
CA GLU A 88 -13.60 12.43 -9.08
C GLU A 88 -13.73 10.95 -9.51
N THR A 89 -14.23 10.12 -8.60
CA THR A 89 -14.35 8.66 -8.74
C THR A 89 -14.96 8.21 -10.08
N GLU A 90 -16.02 8.87 -10.54
CA GLU A 90 -16.68 8.52 -11.82
C GLU A 90 -15.71 8.65 -13.00
N LYS A 91 -15.00 9.78 -13.11
CA LYS A 91 -14.01 9.99 -14.19
C LYS A 91 -12.75 9.16 -13.99
N ALA A 92 -12.30 8.99 -12.75
CA ALA A 92 -11.16 8.12 -12.43
C ALA A 92 -11.43 6.66 -12.87
N SER A 93 -12.67 6.19 -12.76
CA SER A 93 -13.06 4.84 -13.20
C SER A 93 -12.86 4.61 -14.71
N LEU A 94 -12.95 5.66 -15.53
CA LEU A 94 -12.73 5.59 -16.98
C LEU A 94 -11.24 5.43 -17.36
N LEU A 95 -10.33 5.57 -16.39
CA LEU A 95 -8.89 5.39 -16.55
C LEU A 95 -8.43 3.97 -16.22
N ARG A 96 -9.30 3.12 -15.65
CA ARG A 96 -8.98 1.72 -15.33
C ARG A 96 -8.55 0.99 -16.60
N PRO A 97 -7.48 0.16 -16.56
CA PRO A 97 -7.03 -0.58 -17.72
C PRO A 97 -8.12 -1.57 -18.18
N ALA A 98 -8.30 -1.69 -19.49
CA ALA A 98 -9.28 -2.63 -20.06
C ALA A 98 -8.78 -4.10 -20.07
N GLY A 99 -7.50 -4.32 -19.77
CA GLY A 99 -6.87 -5.64 -19.71
C GLY A 99 -5.63 -5.62 -18.81
N ASP A 100 -4.75 -6.59 -18.97
CA ASP A 100 -3.59 -6.81 -18.08
C ASP A 100 -2.35 -5.98 -18.45
N ALA A 101 -2.52 -4.92 -19.25
CA ALA A 101 -1.43 -4.06 -19.67
C ALA A 101 -1.72 -2.58 -19.41
N LEU A 102 -0.75 -1.89 -18.82
CA LEU A 102 -0.78 -0.44 -18.62
C LEU A 102 0.63 0.13 -18.58
N THR A 103 0.76 1.42 -18.85
CA THR A 103 2.00 2.15 -18.55
C THR A 103 1.65 3.46 -17.87
N LEU A 104 2.31 3.76 -16.75
CA LEU A 104 2.27 5.04 -16.06
C LEU A 104 3.62 5.75 -16.26
N TYR A 105 3.59 7.02 -16.66
CA TYR A 105 4.76 7.89 -16.73
C TYR A 105 4.57 9.10 -15.82
N ALA A 106 5.58 9.42 -15.03
CA ALA A 106 5.64 10.63 -14.22
C ALA A 106 7.00 11.32 -14.41
N ARG A 107 6.97 12.59 -14.83
CA ARG A 107 8.10 13.50 -14.69
C ARG A 107 7.91 14.33 -13.43
N ALA A 108 8.69 14.02 -12.41
CA ALA A 108 8.51 14.56 -11.07
C ALA A 108 9.85 14.91 -10.42
N ARG A 109 9.85 15.90 -9.53
CA ARG A 109 11.02 16.30 -8.77
C ARG A 109 10.91 15.86 -7.32
N PHE A 110 11.95 15.17 -6.87
CA PHE A 110 12.12 14.78 -5.48
C PHE A 110 13.32 15.54 -4.92
N GLU A 111 13.06 16.56 -4.12
CA GLU A 111 14.12 17.15 -3.30
C GLU A 111 14.77 16.08 -2.40
N PRO A 112 15.99 16.29 -1.88
CA PRO A 112 16.70 15.30 -1.08
C PRO A 112 15.92 14.78 0.13
N ASP A 113 15.05 15.61 0.70
CA ASP A 113 14.14 15.30 1.81
C ASP A 113 12.71 14.96 1.36
N ALA A 114 12.42 15.07 0.06
CA ALA A 114 11.11 14.74 -0.48
C ALA A 114 10.95 13.23 -0.67
N ALA A 115 9.75 12.77 -0.38
CA ALA A 115 9.20 11.45 -0.68
C ALA A 115 7.72 11.69 -1.00
N GLY A 116 6.98 10.73 -1.54
CA GLY A 116 5.54 10.92 -1.73
C GLY A 116 4.87 10.07 -2.76
N THR A 117 3.56 9.98 -2.59
CA THR A 117 2.69 9.37 -3.59
C THR A 117 2.58 10.30 -4.78
N LEU A 118 3.02 9.83 -5.94
CA LEU A 118 2.94 10.58 -7.20
C LEU A 118 1.56 10.44 -7.82
N PHE A 119 1.09 9.20 -7.84
CA PHE A 119 -0.14 8.79 -8.47
C PHE A 119 -0.83 7.82 -7.54
N PHE A 120 -2.08 8.09 -7.22
CA PHE A 120 -2.95 7.21 -6.47
C PHE A 120 -4.25 7.02 -7.24
N SER A 121 -4.65 5.76 -7.44
CA SER A 121 -5.96 5.38 -7.94
C SER A 121 -6.45 4.10 -7.25
N ASP A 122 -7.62 3.62 -7.65
CA ASP A 122 -8.18 2.36 -7.18
C ASP A 122 -7.62 1.09 -7.85
N PHE A 123 -6.65 1.24 -8.77
CA PHE A 123 -6.00 0.12 -9.48
C PHE A 123 -4.47 0.21 -9.47
N LEU A 124 -3.91 1.41 -9.29
CA LEU A 124 -2.48 1.66 -9.31
C LEU A 124 -2.11 2.81 -8.39
N THR A 125 -1.11 2.60 -7.55
CA THR A 125 -0.38 3.66 -6.86
C THR A 125 1.08 3.58 -7.25
N LEU A 126 1.72 4.72 -7.46
CA LEU A 126 3.17 4.83 -7.54
C LEU A 126 3.64 5.92 -6.59
N GLY A 127 4.66 5.62 -5.80
CA GLY A 127 5.26 6.57 -4.91
C GLY A 127 6.70 6.23 -4.55
N VAL A 128 7.34 7.15 -3.83
CA VAL A 128 8.73 7.02 -3.39
C VAL A 128 8.79 7.23 -1.88
N HIS A 129 9.27 6.24 -1.14
CA HIS A 129 9.49 6.30 0.30
C HIS A 129 10.70 7.21 0.63
N PRO A 130 10.82 7.79 1.85
CA PRO A 130 11.99 8.59 2.28
C PRO A 130 13.34 7.92 2.19
N SER A 131 13.40 6.60 2.05
CA SER A 131 14.64 5.88 1.80
C SER A 131 15.09 5.99 0.33
N GLY A 132 14.28 6.58 -0.55
CA GLY A 132 14.46 6.56 -2.00
C GLY A 132 13.89 5.29 -2.67
N LEU A 133 13.25 4.39 -1.93
CA LEU A 133 12.63 3.20 -2.49
C LEU A 133 11.33 3.56 -3.23
N ALA A 134 11.30 3.35 -4.55
CA ALA A 134 10.09 3.42 -5.35
C ALA A 134 9.23 2.18 -5.09
N ILE A 135 7.94 2.39 -4.87
CA ILE A 135 6.97 1.35 -4.51
C ILE A 135 5.72 1.56 -5.35
N ALA A 136 5.23 0.48 -5.95
CA ALA A 136 3.92 0.44 -6.58
C ALA A 136 2.93 -0.32 -5.68
N LEU A 137 1.66 0.08 -5.71
CA LEU A 137 0.56 -0.80 -5.30
C LEU A 137 -0.26 -1.11 -6.54
N LEU A 138 -0.53 -2.39 -6.80
CA LEU A 138 -1.30 -2.86 -7.96
C LEU A 138 -2.54 -3.61 -7.51
N GLY A 139 -3.70 -3.20 -8.04
CA GLY A 139 -4.93 -3.94 -7.83
C GLY A 139 -4.87 -5.26 -8.59
N VAL A 140 -4.94 -6.38 -7.88
CA VAL A 140 -4.78 -7.71 -8.47
C VAL A 140 -5.84 -8.70 -8.00
N GLN A 141 -6.20 -9.64 -8.87
CA GLN A 141 -7.10 -10.75 -8.55
C GLN A 141 -6.31 -11.96 -8.02
N THR A 142 -6.61 -12.40 -6.80
CA THR A 142 -6.14 -13.67 -6.23
C THR A 142 -7.27 -14.72 -6.29
N PRO A 143 -7.00 -16.00 -5.99
CA PRO A 143 -8.06 -17.00 -5.85
C PRO A 143 -9.08 -16.69 -4.74
N GLN A 144 -8.67 -15.95 -3.70
CA GLN A 144 -9.50 -15.64 -2.52
C GLN A 144 -10.30 -14.36 -2.69
N GLY A 145 -9.79 -13.38 -3.43
CA GLY A 145 -10.45 -12.09 -3.60
C GLY A 145 -9.62 -11.10 -4.38
N LYS A 146 -9.98 -9.82 -4.29
CA LYS A 146 -9.20 -8.74 -4.92
C LYS A 146 -8.35 -8.11 -3.83
N VAL A 147 -7.07 -7.90 -4.09
CA VAL A 147 -6.15 -7.26 -3.13
C VAL A 147 -5.43 -6.09 -3.78
N TYR A 148 -4.93 -5.18 -2.96
CA TYR A 148 -4.04 -4.12 -3.43
C TYR A 148 -2.59 -4.47 -3.11
N ARG A 149 -1.93 -5.19 -4.03
CA ARG A 149 -0.60 -5.77 -3.84
C ARG A 149 0.45 -4.68 -3.75
N GLU A 150 1.20 -4.67 -2.66
CA GLU A 150 2.39 -3.84 -2.48
C GLU A 150 3.61 -4.45 -3.19
N MET A 151 4.32 -3.65 -3.97
CA MET A 151 5.45 -4.05 -4.80
C MET A 151 6.59 -3.04 -4.66
N PRO A 152 7.61 -3.31 -3.82
CA PRO A 152 8.85 -2.56 -3.89
C PRO A 152 9.51 -2.78 -5.25
N LEU A 153 10.03 -1.71 -5.85
CA LEU A 153 10.53 -1.73 -7.23
C LEU A 153 12.05 -1.60 -7.28
N ALA A 154 12.58 -0.43 -6.91
CA ALA A 154 14.01 -0.12 -6.91
C ALA A 154 14.27 1.18 -6.15
N THR A 155 15.52 1.43 -5.76
CA THR A 155 15.92 2.77 -5.31
C THR A 155 16.05 3.73 -6.48
N VAL A 156 15.63 4.97 -6.24
CA VAL A 156 15.85 6.13 -7.09
C VAL A 156 16.69 7.16 -6.34
N GLU A 157 17.57 7.85 -7.08
CA GLU A 157 18.36 8.94 -6.52
C GLU A 157 17.49 10.20 -6.46
N ARG A 158 17.49 10.86 -5.30
CA ARG A 158 16.74 12.11 -5.08
C ARG A 158 17.69 13.30 -5.18
N GLY A 159 17.12 14.49 -5.38
CA GLY A 159 17.86 15.74 -5.57
C GLY A 159 17.65 16.38 -6.94
N GLY A 160 16.70 15.89 -7.75
CA GLY A 160 16.46 16.39 -9.10
C GLY A 160 15.16 15.90 -9.74
N TRP A 161 14.99 16.25 -11.00
CA TRP A 161 13.91 15.75 -11.86
C TRP A 161 14.18 14.31 -12.26
N LEU A 162 13.17 13.46 -12.10
CA LEU A 162 13.19 12.06 -12.50
C LEU A 162 12.09 11.80 -13.53
N ASP A 163 12.41 10.98 -14.52
CA ASP A 163 11.47 10.38 -15.46
C ASP A 163 11.20 8.94 -15.02
N LEU A 164 10.07 8.75 -14.34
CA LEU A 164 9.66 7.48 -13.76
C LEU A 164 8.63 6.80 -14.66
N VAL A 165 8.89 5.55 -15.04
CA VAL A 165 7.96 4.75 -15.85
C VAL A 165 7.69 3.43 -15.16
N LEU A 166 6.42 3.13 -14.91
CA LEU A 166 5.95 1.81 -14.50
C LEU A 166 5.21 1.16 -15.68
N ARG A 167 5.78 0.11 -16.25
CA ARG A 167 5.20 -0.67 -17.35
C ARG A 167 4.70 -2.00 -16.82
N VAL A 168 3.44 -2.32 -17.10
CA VAL A 168 2.83 -3.62 -16.80
C VAL A 168 2.35 -4.24 -18.11
N GLY A 169 2.68 -5.49 -18.33
CA GLY A 169 2.27 -6.25 -19.51
C GLY A 169 3.08 -7.53 -19.64
N ASP A 170 2.62 -8.46 -20.49
CA ASP A 170 3.31 -9.73 -20.76
C ASP A 170 3.68 -10.53 -19.48
N GLY A 171 2.83 -10.47 -18.45
CA GLY A 171 3.05 -11.16 -17.18
C GLY A 171 4.20 -10.60 -16.33
N ARG A 172 4.59 -9.33 -16.52
CA ARG A 172 5.63 -8.66 -15.74
C ARG A 172 5.29 -7.20 -15.42
N VAL A 173 5.94 -6.72 -14.36
CA VAL A 173 6.03 -5.30 -13.98
C VAL A 173 7.48 -4.88 -14.18
N GLU A 174 7.69 -3.79 -14.92
CA GLU A 174 9.00 -3.21 -15.17
C GLU A 174 9.00 -1.76 -14.71
N PHE A 175 10.05 -1.37 -14.02
CA PHE A 175 10.21 -0.01 -13.53
C PHE A 175 11.47 0.61 -14.11
N PHE A 176 11.31 1.83 -14.63
CA PHE A 176 12.38 2.61 -15.24
C PHE A 176 12.53 3.95 -14.53
N CYS A 177 13.77 4.40 -14.43
CA CYS A 177 14.14 5.71 -13.91
C CYS A 177 15.16 6.33 -14.88
N ASP A 178 14.81 7.46 -15.48
CA ASP A 178 15.65 8.20 -16.43
C ASP A 178 16.15 7.33 -17.60
N GLY A 179 15.26 6.48 -18.12
CA GLY A 179 15.54 5.60 -19.25
C GLY A 179 16.33 4.34 -18.88
N ASN A 180 16.65 4.15 -17.60
CA ASN A 180 17.31 2.93 -17.12
C ASN A 180 16.26 1.97 -16.59
N LEU A 181 16.24 0.73 -17.07
CA LEU A 181 15.48 -0.37 -16.48
C LEU A 181 16.10 -0.71 -15.11
N ARG A 182 15.31 -0.51 -14.05
CA ARG A 182 15.75 -0.67 -12.67
C ARG A 182 15.34 -2.01 -12.07
N THR A 183 14.17 -2.53 -12.45
CA THR A 183 13.71 -3.85 -12.04
C THR A 183 12.73 -4.46 -13.03
N THR A 184 12.70 -5.79 -13.07
CA THR A 184 11.69 -6.59 -13.76
C THR A 184 11.17 -7.63 -12.78
N LEU A 185 9.88 -7.56 -12.48
CA LEU A 185 9.20 -8.43 -11.52
C LEU A 185 8.15 -9.26 -12.25
N PRO A 186 8.00 -10.56 -11.98
CA PRO A 186 6.88 -11.34 -12.50
C PRO A 186 5.56 -10.82 -11.94
N LEU A 187 4.50 -10.90 -12.74
CA LEU A 187 3.13 -10.63 -12.33
C LEU A 187 2.23 -11.76 -12.83
N HIS A 188 1.83 -12.63 -11.91
CA HIS A 188 1.03 -13.82 -12.22
C HIS A 188 -0.48 -13.54 -12.14
N GLN A 189 -0.88 -12.43 -11.51
CA GLN A 189 -2.26 -12.06 -11.28
C GLN A 189 -2.79 -11.11 -12.35
N LYS A 190 -4.10 -11.18 -12.61
CA LYS A 190 -4.81 -10.22 -13.47
C LYS A 190 -4.99 -8.88 -12.78
N LEU A 191 -4.94 -7.80 -13.54
CA LEU A 191 -5.18 -6.45 -13.03
C LEU A 191 -6.66 -6.22 -12.78
N VAL A 192 -7.00 -5.60 -11.65
CA VAL A 192 -8.36 -5.24 -11.26
C VAL A 192 -8.38 -3.95 -10.44
N SER A 193 -9.57 -3.38 -10.23
CA SER A 193 -9.79 -2.38 -9.18
C SER A 193 -10.43 -3.07 -7.96
N PRO A 194 -9.70 -3.28 -6.84
CA PRO A 194 -10.24 -3.87 -5.62
C PRO A 194 -11.37 -3.04 -4.98
N PHE A 195 -11.31 -1.72 -5.08
CA PHE A 195 -12.28 -0.79 -4.49
C PHE A 195 -12.60 0.37 -5.45
N THR A 196 -13.32 1.38 -4.96
CA THR A 196 -13.61 2.61 -5.72
C THR A 196 -13.12 3.82 -4.96
N ASN A 197 -12.33 4.69 -5.61
CA ASN A 197 -11.83 5.91 -4.99
C ASN A 197 -11.62 7.00 -6.04
N GLU A 198 -11.43 8.24 -5.60
CA GLU A 198 -10.96 9.31 -6.48
C GLU A 198 -9.48 9.05 -6.86
N LEU A 199 -9.06 9.61 -7.99
CA LEU A 199 -7.63 9.66 -8.32
C LEU A 199 -7.01 10.89 -7.69
N ARG A 200 -5.79 10.74 -7.16
CA ARG A 200 -4.99 11.85 -6.61
C ARG A 200 -3.58 11.85 -7.19
N LEU A 201 -3.08 13.04 -7.51
CA LEU A 201 -1.67 13.26 -7.83
C LEU A 201 -1.01 14.05 -6.70
N GLY A 202 0.10 13.54 -6.19
CA GLY A 202 0.83 14.13 -5.06
C GLY A 202 0.27 13.82 -3.67
N ALA A 203 -0.76 12.97 -3.59
CA ALA A 203 -1.34 12.50 -2.34
C ALA A 203 -1.95 11.12 -2.53
N MET A 204 -2.24 10.43 -1.42
CA MET A 204 -3.05 9.22 -1.40
C MET A 204 -4.37 9.48 -0.67
N ARG A 205 -5.36 8.63 -0.90
CA ARG A 205 -6.54 8.54 -0.04
C ARG A 205 -6.80 7.09 0.27
N TRP A 206 -6.86 6.78 1.54
CA TRP A 206 -7.11 5.41 1.90
C TRP A 206 -8.62 5.05 1.88
N HIS A 207 -9.52 5.81 2.52
CA HIS A 207 -10.98 5.56 2.49
C HIS A 207 -11.79 6.74 1.93
N PRO A 208 -12.79 6.54 1.02
CA PRO A 208 -13.57 7.62 0.40
C PRO A 208 -14.49 8.41 1.34
N ALA A 209 -14.88 7.86 2.48
CA ALA A 209 -15.74 8.56 3.45
C ALA A 209 -14.95 9.31 4.54
N LYS A 210 -13.63 9.08 4.65
CA LYS A 210 -12.82 9.67 5.74
C LYS A 210 -12.28 11.05 5.39
N ASP A 211 -12.16 11.85 6.45
CA ASP A 211 -11.76 13.25 6.44
C ASP A 211 -10.32 13.44 5.94
N GLU A 212 -10.13 14.42 5.07
CA GLU A 212 -8.83 14.86 4.55
C GLU A 212 -7.88 15.37 5.66
N ARG A 213 -8.38 15.60 6.88
CA ARG A 213 -7.68 16.15 8.04
C ARG A 213 -6.96 15.14 8.96
N GLU A 214 -7.29 13.84 8.88
CA GLU A 214 -6.80 12.82 9.84
C GLU A 214 -5.40 12.28 9.49
N PHE A 215 -5.01 12.27 8.20
CA PHE A 215 -3.67 11.84 7.73
C PHE A 215 -2.84 12.81 6.87
N PRO A 216 -3.11 14.13 6.77
CA PRO A 216 -2.24 15.06 6.06
C PRO A 216 -0.90 15.31 6.81
N LYS A 217 -0.47 14.38 7.66
CA LYS A 217 0.73 14.44 8.51
C LYS A 217 1.79 13.39 8.19
N VAL A 218 1.57 12.51 7.21
CA VAL A 218 2.69 11.71 6.68
C VAL A 218 3.36 12.55 5.60
N GLU A 219 4.40 13.30 5.97
CA GLU A 219 5.15 14.22 5.09
C GLU A 219 5.89 13.47 3.97
N PHE A 220 5.15 12.93 3.02
CA PHE A 220 5.64 12.43 1.74
C PHE A 220 4.88 13.19 0.63
N GLY A 221 5.27 14.44 0.38
CA GLY A 221 4.86 15.19 -0.80
C GLY A 221 5.95 15.20 -1.87
N THR A 222 5.67 14.57 -3.02
CA THR A 222 6.39 14.91 -4.25
C THR A 222 6.25 16.41 -4.43
N LYS A 223 7.37 17.14 -4.43
CA LYS A 223 7.32 18.61 -4.39
C LYS A 223 6.82 19.19 -5.69
N GLN A 224 7.19 18.58 -6.82
CA GLN A 224 6.79 19.10 -8.13
C GLN A 224 6.49 17.97 -9.11
N ILE A 225 5.41 18.13 -9.87
CA ILE A 225 5.04 17.24 -10.99
C ILE A 225 4.95 18.11 -12.24
N ALA A 226 5.65 17.75 -13.31
CA ALA A 226 5.60 18.48 -14.58
C ALA A 226 4.67 17.78 -15.59
N THR A 227 4.75 16.45 -15.68
CA THR A 227 3.96 15.68 -16.62
C THR A 227 3.60 14.34 -16.03
N MET A 228 2.35 13.92 -16.23
CA MET A 228 1.86 12.58 -15.88
C MET A 228 1.10 12.03 -17.08
N ALA A 229 1.30 10.76 -17.43
CA ALA A 229 0.56 10.14 -18.52
C ALA A 229 0.30 8.66 -18.27
N LEU A 230 -0.82 8.17 -18.82
CA LEU A 230 -1.29 6.81 -18.65
C LEU A 230 -1.67 6.20 -20.01
N TRP A 231 -1.26 4.96 -20.23
CA TRP A 231 -1.64 4.14 -21.39
C TRP A 231 -2.28 2.83 -20.94
N HIS A 232 -3.22 2.31 -21.73
CA HIS A 232 -3.82 0.97 -21.55
C HIS A 232 -3.06 -0.12 -22.33
N ARG A 233 -1.74 0.05 -22.42
CA ARG A 233 -0.81 -0.88 -23.08
C ARG A 233 0.57 -0.76 -22.46
N ALA A 234 1.38 -1.78 -22.65
CA ALA A 234 2.82 -1.71 -22.44
C ALA A 234 3.47 -0.85 -23.54
N LEU A 235 4.22 0.20 -23.15
CA LEU A 235 5.03 0.97 -24.09
C LEU A 235 6.26 0.18 -24.53
N ARG A 236 6.70 0.38 -25.78
CA ARG A 236 7.95 -0.19 -26.31
C ARG A 236 9.16 0.53 -25.72
N ASP A 237 10.31 -0.12 -25.69
CA ASP A 237 11.54 0.47 -25.13
C ASP A 237 11.93 1.79 -25.80
N GLY A 238 11.76 1.93 -27.13
CA GLY A 238 11.99 3.19 -27.83
C GLY A 238 11.08 4.34 -27.37
N GLU A 239 9.83 4.02 -27.01
CA GLU A 239 8.88 5.01 -26.47
C GLU A 239 9.24 5.40 -25.03
N ILE A 240 9.77 4.47 -24.23
CA ILE A 240 10.28 4.76 -22.88
C ILE A 240 11.54 5.63 -22.97
N ALA A 241 12.47 5.29 -23.86
CA ALA A 241 13.67 6.07 -24.11
C ALA A 241 13.31 7.51 -24.52
N PHE A 242 12.32 7.66 -25.41
CA PHE A 242 11.77 8.97 -25.80
C PHE A 242 11.32 9.79 -24.59
N LEU A 243 10.50 9.20 -23.70
CA LEU A 243 9.96 9.88 -22.51
C LEU A 243 11.09 10.35 -21.58
N SER A 244 12.12 9.54 -21.41
CA SER A 244 13.27 9.85 -20.56
C SER A 244 14.37 10.68 -21.23
N GLY A 245 14.23 11.03 -22.52
CA GLY A 245 15.28 11.75 -23.27
C GLY A 245 16.55 10.95 -23.48
N ALA A 246 16.46 9.62 -23.35
CA ALA A 246 17.54 8.71 -23.62
C ALA A 246 17.49 8.28 -25.09
N SER A 247 18.65 7.94 -25.66
CA SER A 247 18.72 7.35 -26.99
C SER A 247 18.16 5.92 -27.03
N GLU A 248 18.27 5.20 -25.91
CA GLU A 248 17.81 3.82 -25.75
C GLU A 248 17.57 3.54 -24.26
N VAL A 249 16.79 2.50 -23.97
CA VAL A 249 16.67 1.97 -22.61
C VAL A 249 17.95 1.23 -22.24
N LYS A 250 18.47 1.49 -21.04
CA LYS A 250 19.64 0.80 -20.50
C LYS A 250 19.23 -0.18 -19.42
N ALA A 251 19.65 -1.43 -19.52
CA ALA A 251 19.49 -2.39 -18.44
C ALA A 251 20.69 -2.35 -17.49
N ASN A 252 20.45 -2.33 -16.18
CA ASN A 252 21.51 -2.52 -15.20
C ASN A 252 21.80 -4.02 -15.07
N ASN A 253 23.01 -4.46 -15.43
CA ASN A 253 23.37 -5.88 -15.44
C ASN A 253 23.99 -6.39 -14.13
N VAL A 254 24.19 -5.52 -13.14
CA VAL A 254 24.79 -5.90 -11.85
C VAL A 254 23.72 -5.86 -10.77
N ALA A 255 23.23 -7.04 -10.38
CA ALA A 255 22.29 -7.19 -9.28
C ALA A 255 23.02 -7.00 -7.93
N SER A 256 22.53 -6.06 -7.12
CA SER A 256 22.96 -5.87 -5.74
C SER A 256 22.21 -6.80 -4.78
N ALA A 257 22.67 -6.89 -3.53
CA ALA A 257 21.93 -7.63 -2.50
C ALA A 257 20.55 -7.01 -2.20
N PHE A 258 20.41 -5.70 -2.37
CA PHE A 258 19.12 -5.02 -2.21
C PHE A 258 18.16 -5.37 -3.35
N ASP A 259 18.66 -5.48 -4.57
CA ASP A 259 17.85 -5.94 -5.72
C ASP A 259 17.34 -7.37 -5.48
N GLN A 260 18.18 -8.25 -4.92
CA GLN A 260 17.73 -9.59 -4.52
C GLN A 260 16.67 -9.55 -3.42
N ALA A 261 16.81 -8.67 -2.42
CA ALA A 261 15.79 -8.51 -1.37
C ALA A 261 14.44 -8.04 -1.95
N ILE A 262 14.45 -7.17 -2.97
CA ILE A 262 13.24 -6.77 -3.70
C ILE A 262 12.60 -7.98 -4.41
N LEU A 263 13.40 -8.81 -5.08
CA LEU A 263 12.91 -10.02 -5.74
C LEU A 263 12.29 -10.99 -4.72
N ASP A 264 12.97 -11.22 -3.59
CA ASP A 264 12.52 -12.13 -2.55
C ASP A 264 11.24 -11.64 -1.87
N TYR A 265 11.11 -10.32 -1.63
CA TYR A 265 9.89 -9.71 -1.08
C TYR A 265 8.69 -9.90 -2.01
N ASN A 266 8.88 -9.66 -3.32
CA ASN A 266 7.80 -9.85 -4.29
C ASN A 266 7.44 -11.34 -4.44
N ALA A 267 8.42 -12.24 -4.44
CA ALA A 267 8.19 -13.69 -4.46
C ALA A 267 7.47 -14.19 -3.19
N PHE A 268 7.74 -13.56 -2.04
CA PHE A 268 7.08 -13.90 -0.77
C PHE A 268 5.57 -13.64 -0.84
N PHE A 269 5.15 -12.56 -1.50
CA PHE A 269 3.75 -12.28 -1.74
C PHE A 269 3.07 -13.37 -2.58
N ASP A 270 3.71 -13.81 -3.67
CA ASP A 270 3.19 -14.87 -4.53
C ASP A 270 3.13 -16.23 -3.81
N ALA A 271 4.15 -16.56 -3.01
CA ALA A 271 4.15 -17.74 -2.14
C ALA A 271 3.02 -17.67 -1.09
N SER A 272 2.73 -16.48 -0.57
CA SER A 272 1.65 -16.27 0.40
C SER A 272 0.28 -16.51 -0.23
N ILE A 273 0.03 -16.03 -1.45
CA ILE A 273 -1.19 -16.35 -2.23
C ILE A 273 -1.32 -17.86 -2.44
N ALA A 274 -0.20 -18.53 -2.76
CA ALA A 274 -0.14 -19.97 -2.96
C ALA A 274 -0.26 -20.78 -1.66
N LYS A 275 -0.29 -20.11 -0.48
CA LYS A 275 -0.27 -20.72 0.85
C LYS A 275 0.95 -21.65 1.07
N ASP A 276 2.06 -21.37 0.39
CA ASP A 276 3.28 -22.17 0.49
C ASP A 276 4.12 -21.74 1.69
N VAL A 277 3.85 -22.37 2.84
CA VAL A 277 4.55 -22.11 4.10
C VAL A 277 6.07 -22.31 3.96
N ALA A 278 6.52 -23.30 3.18
CA ALA A 278 7.94 -23.61 3.05
C ALA A 278 8.67 -22.52 2.22
N ALA A 279 8.06 -22.08 1.12
CA ALA A 279 8.57 -20.97 0.32
C ALA A 279 8.57 -19.65 1.10
N CYS A 280 7.46 -19.30 1.77
CA CYS A 280 7.38 -18.13 2.65
C CYS A 280 8.47 -18.16 3.71
N SER A 281 8.67 -19.30 4.39
CA SER A 281 9.70 -19.45 5.41
C SER A 281 11.12 -19.26 4.86
N LYS A 282 11.40 -19.77 3.66
CA LYS A 282 12.70 -19.60 3.00
C LYS A 282 12.96 -18.15 2.62
N LEU A 283 11.97 -17.50 1.99
CA LEU A 283 12.08 -16.12 1.53
C LEU A 283 12.18 -15.14 2.71
N SER A 284 11.37 -15.36 3.76
CA SER A 284 11.45 -14.61 5.02
C SER A 284 12.84 -14.65 5.64
N ARG A 285 13.49 -15.84 5.69
CA ARG A 285 14.87 -15.95 6.18
C ARG A 285 15.86 -15.17 5.32
N SER A 286 15.78 -15.27 3.99
CA SER A 286 16.63 -14.51 3.07
C SER A 286 16.51 -13.00 3.31
N LEU A 287 15.28 -12.52 3.49
CA LEU A 287 14.98 -11.11 3.77
C LEU A 287 15.53 -10.67 5.15
N VAL A 288 15.41 -11.52 6.18
CA VAL A 288 15.98 -11.25 7.51
C VAL A 288 17.52 -11.21 7.45
N GLU A 289 18.15 -12.13 6.72
CA GLU A 289 19.60 -12.15 6.51
C GLU A 289 20.10 -10.92 5.74
N PHE A 290 19.33 -10.44 4.76
CA PHE A 290 19.60 -9.18 4.08
C PHE A 290 19.52 -8.01 5.07
N ALA A 291 18.42 -7.92 5.82
CA ALA A 291 18.18 -6.82 6.74
C ALA A 291 19.19 -6.79 7.91
N ALA A 292 19.72 -7.94 8.33
CA ALA A 292 20.75 -8.05 9.37
C ALA A 292 22.10 -7.39 9.01
N ARG A 293 22.26 -6.91 7.77
CA ARG A 293 23.42 -6.11 7.34
C ARG A 293 23.33 -4.65 7.78
N ASP A 294 22.15 -4.18 8.16
CA ASP A 294 21.97 -2.86 8.75
C ASP A 294 22.44 -2.89 10.22
N PRO A 295 23.48 -2.11 10.59
CA PRO A 295 24.02 -2.10 11.94
C PRO A 295 23.02 -1.57 12.99
N GLU A 296 22.00 -0.81 12.59
CA GLU A 296 20.97 -0.27 13.47
C GLU A 296 19.79 -1.23 13.67
N ARG A 297 19.75 -2.34 12.92
CA ARG A 297 18.64 -3.30 13.00
C ARG A 297 18.69 -4.13 14.29
N PRO A 298 17.57 -4.26 15.03
CA PRO A 298 17.46 -5.21 16.13
C PRO A 298 17.64 -6.66 15.65
N ILE A 299 18.59 -7.40 16.25
CA ILE A 299 18.91 -8.78 15.86
C ILE A 299 18.24 -9.86 16.73
N PHE A 300 17.66 -9.50 17.87
CA PHE A 300 17.00 -10.42 18.80
C PHE A 300 15.48 -10.19 18.95
N HIS A 301 14.94 -9.17 18.27
CA HIS A 301 13.52 -8.84 18.32
C HIS A 301 12.89 -9.09 16.96
N LEU A 302 11.63 -9.53 16.97
CA LEU A 302 10.82 -9.59 15.77
C LEU A 302 10.82 -8.21 15.09
N SER A 303 11.15 -8.19 13.80
CA SER A 303 11.21 -6.98 12.98
C SER A 303 10.93 -7.35 11.53
N GLN A 304 10.20 -6.50 10.80
CA GLN A 304 10.01 -6.69 9.37
C GLN A 304 11.32 -6.47 8.62
N PRO A 305 11.63 -7.25 7.58
CA PRO A 305 12.88 -7.08 6.83
C PRO A 305 12.92 -5.78 6.01
N LEU A 306 11.77 -5.34 5.52
CA LEU A 306 11.57 -4.07 4.83
C LEU A 306 10.25 -3.47 5.30
N GLY A 307 10.20 -2.15 5.50
CA GLY A 307 8.97 -1.46 5.90
C GLY A 307 8.83 -1.27 7.41
N TRP A 308 7.57 -1.26 7.86
CA TRP A 308 7.18 -0.88 9.21
C TRP A 308 6.53 -2.06 9.94
N LEU A 309 7.12 -2.51 11.04
CA LEU A 309 6.43 -3.38 11.98
C LEU A 309 5.52 -2.51 12.87
N TYR A 310 4.25 -2.88 12.95
CA TYR A 310 3.24 -2.18 13.73
C TYR A 310 2.78 -3.03 14.92
N ASP A 311 1.57 -2.76 15.40
CA ASP A 311 1.02 -3.37 16.59
C ASP A 311 0.98 -4.90 16.46
N PRO A 312 1.27 -5.64 17.54
CA PRO A 312 1.05 -7.07 17.57
C PRO A 312 -0.46 -7.33 17.57
N ALA A 313 -0.95 -7.95 16.49
CA ALA A 313 -2.31 -8.40 16.35
C ALA A 313 -2.40 -9.90 16.69
N GLY A 314 -3.33 -10.28 17.56
CA GLY A 314 -3.77 -11.66 17.72
C GLY A 314 -2.70 -12.65 18.17
N ALA A 315 -1.84 -12.26 19.12
CA ALA A 315 -0.86 -13.18 19.71
C ALA A 315 -1.54 -14.40 20.32
N TRP A 316 -1.12 -15.60 19.92
CA TRP A 316 -1.81 -16.84 20.31
C TRP A 316 -0.85 -18.04 20.37
N PHE A 317 -1.01 -18.88 21.39
CA PHE A 317 -0.32 -20.17 21.46
C PHE A 317 -1.27 -21.28 21.05
N HIS A 318 -0.96 -21.97 19.96
CA HIS A 318 -1.81 -23.00 19.38
C HIS A 318 -0.95 -24.13 18.81
N GLU A 319 -1.38 -25.38 19.01
CA GLU A 319 -0.70 -26.57 18.51
C GLU A 319 0.82 -26.61 18.75
N GLY A 320 1.26 -26.14 19.92
CA GLY A 320 2.67 -26.18 20.32
C GLY A 320 3.52 -25.02 19.78
N ARG A 321 2.91 -24.02 19.12
CA ARG A 321 3.61 -22.88 18.53
C ARG A 321 3.03 -21.55 18.97
N TYR A 322 3.88 -20.54 18.99
CA TYR A 322 3.51 -19.15 19.19
C TYR A 322 3.26 -18.49 17.83
N HIS A 323 2.12 -17.84 17.71
CA HIS A 323 1.72 -17.08 16.53
C HIS A 323 1.53 -15.62 16.92
N VAL A 324 2.04 -14.70 16.11
CA VAL A 324 1.85 -13.25 16.25
C VAL A 324 1.57 -12.70 14.86
N PHE A 325 0.62 -11.78 14.76
CA PHE A 325 0.32 -11.10 13.51
C PHE A 325 0.71 -9.63 13.62
N SER A 326 0.93 -8.96 12.48
CA SER A 326 1.14 -7.51 12.43
C SER A 326 0.77 -6.98 11.04
N TYR A 327 0.72 -5.67 10.85
CA TYR A 327 0.26 -5.10 9.58
C TYR A 327 1.30 -5.27 8.47
N HIS A 328 0.88 -5.82 7.33
CA HIS A 328 1.70 -5.91 6.13
C HIS A 328 1.81 -4.54 5.46
N ASN A 329 2.97 -3.87 5.55
CA ASN A 329 3.12 -2.51 5.04
C ASN A 329 4.59 -2.05 4.84
N ILE A 330 4.98 -1.74 3.60
CA ILE A 330 6.29 -1.20 3.21
C ILE A 330 6.30 0.32 3.05
N TYR A 331 5.16 0.93 2.71
CA TYR A 331 5.08 2.32 2.24
C TYR A 331 4.80 3.38 3.33
N GLY A 332 4.08 3.06 4.41
CA GLY A 332 3.81 4.00 5.51
C GLY A 332 2.53 3.69 6.32
N ARG A 333 2.12 4.56 7.26
CA ARG A 333 0.99 4.27 8.18
C ARG A 333 -0.33 4.03 7.43
N LEU A 334 -0.77 2.77 7.47
CA LEU A 334 -2.12 2.23 7.29
C LEU A 334 -2.86 2.62 6.01
N ALA A 335 -2.73 1.79 4.98
CA ALA A 335 -3.71 1.69 3.89
C ALA A 335 -3.75 0.25 3.35
N TYR A 336 -4.96 -0.31 3.17
CA TYR A 336 -5.22 -1.59 2.48
C TYR A 336 -4.45 -2.81 3.02
N ASN A 337 -4.07 -2.76 4.30
CA ASN A 337 -3.14 -3.72 4.86
C ASN A 337 -3.84 -5.05 5.20
N SER A 338 -3.17 -6.13 4.84
CA SER A 338 -3.42 -7.48 5.35
C SER A 338 -2.58 -7.69 6.61
N LEU A 339 -2.68 -8.88 7.22
CA LEU A 339 -1.84 -9.21 8.38
C LEU A 339 -0.71 -10.15 7.99
N ASP A 340 0.54 -9.74 8.24
CA ASP A 340 1.68 -10.64 8.28
C ASP A 340 1.50 -11.64 9.42
N HIS A 341 1.90 -12.89 9.19
CA HIS A 341 1.84 -13.97 10.18
C HIS A 341 3.25 -14.41 10.56
N TYR A 342 3.61 -14.28 11.84
CA TYR A 342 4.89 -14.70 12.40
C TYR A 342 4.69 -15.90 13.32
N VAL A 343 5.53 -16.91 13.17
CA VAL A 343 5.45 -18.14 13.95
C VAL A 343 6.79 -18.45 14.60
N SER A 344 6.74 -18.90 15.86
CA SER A 344 7.90 -19.28 16.65
C SER A 344 7.62 -20.51 17.50
N ASP A 345 8.63 -21.37 17.66
CA ASP A 345 8.58 -22.49 18.60
C ASP A 345 9.06 -22.09 20.01
N ASP A 346 9.74 -20.95 20.17
CA ASP A 346 10.48 -20.59 21.39
C ASP A 346 10.39 -19.11 21.82
N LEU A 347 9.54 -18.30 21.15
CA LEU A 347 9.41 -16.84 21.31
C LEU A 347 10.65 -16.00 20.93
N LEU A 348 11.73 -16.65 20.47
CA LEU A 348 12.99 -15.98 20.12
C LEU A 348 13.21 -16.00 18.60
N ARG A 349 13.01 -17.16 17.98
CA ARG A 349 13.24 -17.40 16.55
C ARG A 349 11.90 -17.34 15.83
N TRP A 350 11.74 -16.30 15.02
CA TRP A 350 10.50 -16.05 14.27
C TRP A 350 10.72 -16.34 12.79
N THR A 351 9.72 -16.97 12.17
CA THR A 351 9.64 -17.15 10.72
C THR A 351 8.30 -16.62 10.24
N GLN A 352 8.30 -15.90 9.12
CA GLN A 352 7.05 -15.41 8.54
C GLN A 352 6.39 -16.52 7.71
N TRP A 353 5.14 -16.81 8.07
CA TRP A 353 4.22 -17.67 7.34
C TRP A 353 3.42 -16.85 6.31
N PRO A 354 2.61 -17.49 5.45
CA PRO A 354 1.77 -16.77 4.49
C PRO A 354 0.99 -15.63 5.15
N ILE A 355 0.91 -14.50 4.46
CA ILE A 355 0.07 -13.36 4.87
C ILE A 355 -1.38 -13.85 5.04
N GLY A 356 -2.02 -13.47 6.14
CA GLY A 356 -3.36 -13.92 6.48
C GLY A 356 -3.80 -13.40 7.86
N PRO A 357 -5.04 -12.90 8.02
CA PRO A 357 -6.05 -12.67 6.99
C PRO A 357 -5.62 -11.62 5.94
N TRP A 358 -6.06 -11.84 4.70
CA TRP A 358 -5.93 -10.88 3.60
C TRP A 358 -7.02 -9.82 3.66
N ALA A 359 -6.74 -8.57 3.29
CA ALA A 359 -7.77 -7.56 3.00
C ALA A 359 -8.30 -7.78 1.57
N ASP A 360 -9.22 -8.73 1.40
CA ASP A 360 -9.62 -9.26 0.08
C ASP A 360 -11.13 -9.33 -0.18
N SER A 361 -11.95 -8.87 0.77
CA SER A 361 -13.40 -8.87 0.73
C SER A 361 -13.96 -7.44 0.71
N PRO A 362 -15.18 -7.20 0.21
CA PRO A 362 -15.80 -5.88 0.26
C PRO A 362 -15.90 -5.28 1.68
N ASP A 363 -15.88 -6.12 2.70
CA ASP A 363 -16.03 -5.75 4.11
C ASP A 363 -14.68 -5.38 4.76
N ASP A 364 -13.54 -5.82 4.21
CA ASP A 364 -12.20 -5.48 4.74
C ASP A 364 -11.23 -4.91 3.70
N ILE A 365 -11.73 -4.54 2.51
CA ILE A 365 -10.86 -4.17 1.39
C ILE A 365 -10.00 -2.94 1.69
N TYR A 366 -10.42 -2.07 2.61
CA TYR A 366 -9.63 -0.92 3.02
C TYR A 366 -8.63 -1.29 4.10
N GLY A 367 -8.74 -2.43 4.77
CA GLY A 367 -7.67 -2.96 5.61
C GLY A 367 -8.19 -3.64 6.84
N ILE A 368 -7.25 -4.22 7.56
CA ILE A 368 -7.48 -5.04 8.74
C ILE A 368 -6.60 -4.52 9.88
N TRP A 369 -7.19 -4.20 11.03
CA TRP A 369 -6.47 -3.83 12.25
C TRP A 369 -6.40 -5.00 13.20
N LEU A 370 -6.43 -4.73 14.51
CA LEU A 370 -6.25 -5.75 15.53
C LEU A 370 -7.16 -6.94 15.27
N ASN A 371 -6.55 -8.10 15.47
CA ASN A 371 -7.16 -9.41 15.41
C ASN A 371 -7.07 -10.05 16.81
N ASN A 372 -8.05 -10.85 17.19
CA ASN A 372 -7.99 -11.73 18.35
C ASN A 372 -8.36 -13.17 17.94
N HIS A 373 -7.48 -14.12 18.30
CA HIS A 373 -7.63 -15.55 17.99
C HIS A 373 -8.11 -16.36 19.18
N PHE A 374 -8.98 -17.33 18.93
CA PHE A 374 -9.51 -18.27 19.91
C PHE A 374 -10.04 -19.53 19.20
N LEU A 375 -10.40 -20.57 19.96
CA LEU A 375 -11.13 -21.73 19.44
C LEU A 375 -12.63 -21.47 19.57
N ASP A 376 -13.40 -21.66 18.51
CA ASP A 376 -14.86 -21.61 18.63
C ASP A 376 -15.43 -22.85 19.33
N ASP A 377 -16.76 -22.93 19.43
CA ASP A 377 -17.48 -24.00 20.12
C ASP A 377 -17.24 -25.38 19.50
N ASP A 378 -16.83 -25.44 18.23
CA ASP A 378 -16.50 -26.66 17.50
C ASP A 378 -14.99 -26.98 17.55
N GLY A 379 -14.21 -26.19 18.29
CA GLY A 379 -12.75 -26.33 18.37
C GLY A 379 -12.02 -25.83 17.13
N VAL A 380 -12.66 -25.01 16.29
CA VAL A 380 -12.05 -24.46 15.07
C VAL A 380 -11.35 -23.15 15.40
N PRO A 381 -10.07 -22.97 15.00
CA PRO A 381 -9.40 -21.70 15.13
C PRO A 381 -10.16 -20.58 14.42
N THR A 382 -10.46 -19.54 15.19
CA THR A 382 -11.31 -18.42 14.79
C THR A 382 -10.63 -17.12 15.16
N ALA A 383 -10.77 -16.14 14.27
CA ALA A 383 -10.37 -14.75 14.48
C ALA A 383 -11.62 -13.88 14.49
N ILE A 384 -11.66 -12.89 15.39
CA ILE A 384 -12.46 -11.68 15.16
C ILE A 384 -11.50 -10.51 15.07
N TYR A 385 -11.59 -9.74 13.99
CA TYR A 385 -10.72 -8.60 13.73
C TYR A 385 -11.51 -7.34 13.34
N SER A 386 -10.87 -6.20 13.55
CA SER A 386 -11.39 -4.88 13.15
C SER A 386 -11.07 -4.65 11.67
N ALA A 387 -12.04 -4.19 10.88
CA ALA A 387 -11.81 -3.92 9.47
C ALA A 387 -12.66 -2.78 8.93
N ILE A 388 -12.18 -2.17 7.83
CA ILE A 388 -12.92 -1.16 7.07
C ILE A 388 -13.26 -1.71 5.69
N GLY A 389 -14.54 -1.57 5.35
CA GLY A 389 -15.11 -2.03 4.10
C GLY A 389 -15.84 -0.94 3.32
N GLN A 390 -16.39 -1.31 2.17
CA GLN A 390 -17.09 -0.40 1.25
C GLN A 390 -18.40 0.16 1.79
N LYS A 391 -19.04 -0.53 2.74
CA LYS A 391 -20.36 -0.15 3.26
C LYS A 391 -20.34 0.63 4.57
N GLY A 392 -19.14 0.95 5.08
CA GLY A 392 -18.93 1.61 6.36
C GLY A 392 -19.55 0.87 7.56
N ASN A 393 -19.47 1.45 8.77
CA ASN A 393 -20.21 0.94 9.92
C ASN A 393 -21.58 1.61 10.03
N ARG A 394 -22.45 1.10 10.92
CA ARG A 394 -23.82 1.59 11.06
C ARG A 394 -23.99 2.71 12.08
N ARG A 395 -22.91 3.12 12.77
CA ARG A 395 -22.98 4.09 13.88
C ARG A 395 -23.13 5.54 13.41
N GLY A 396 -22.71 5.87 12.19
CA GLY A 396 -23.03 7.15 11.52
C GLY A 396 -22.56 8.42 12.26
N ALA A 397 -21.65 8.30 13.23
CA ALA A 397 -21.12 9.45 13.96
C ALA A 397 -20.02 10.16 13.14
N PRO A 398 -19.97 11.51 13.14
CA PRO A 398 -18.88 12.25 12.49
C PRO A 398 -17.52 11.88 13.11
N GLY A 399 -16.61 11.30 12.31
CA GLY A 399 -15.27 10.93 12.76
C GLY A 399 -15.13 9.51 13.34
N ASP A 400 -16.17 8.69 13.28
CA ASP A 400 -16.08 7.24 13.50
C ASP A 400 -15.18 6.61 12.41
N TRP A 401 -14.41 5.56 12.71
CA TRP A 401 -13.56 4.86 11.74
C TRP A 401 -14.34 3.95 10.79
N ASP A 402 -15.67 3.84 10.92
CA ASP A 402 -16.48 2.94 10.08
C ASP A 402 -16.04 1.46 10.18
N ASP A 403 -15.32 1.14 11.25
CA ASP A 403 -14.80 -0.18 11.52
C ASP A 403 -15.95 -1.14 11.85
N HIS A 404 -15.76 -2.43 11.59
CA HIS A 404 -16.67 -3.46 12.08
C HIS A 404 -15.92 -4.75 12.40
N GLY A 405 -16.50 -5.55 13.29
CA GLY A 405 -15.94 -6.83 13.70
C GLY A 405 -16.27 -7.92 12.68
N ILE A 406 -15.23 -8.47 12.04
CA ILE A 406 -15.35 -9.60 11.11
C ILE A 406 -14.88 -10.87 11.80
N LEU A 407 -15.75 -11.87 11.82
CA LEU A 407 -15.42 -13.23 12.19
C LEU A 407 -14.86 -13.96 10.98
N ALA A 408 -13.72 -14.63 11.14
CA ALA A 408 -13.15 -15.51 10.12
C ALA A 408 -12.58 -16.78 10.75
N ARG A 409 -12.79 -17.93 10.11
CA ARG A 409 -12.29 -19.23 10.60
C ARG A 409 -11.11 -19.71 9.77
N SER A 410 -10.16 -20.36 10.43
CA SER A 410 -9.06 -21.08 9.78
C SER A 410 -9.24 -22.58 9.94
N ARG A 411 -9.06 -23.31 8.85
CA ARG A 411 -9.13 -24.79 8.79
C ARG A 411 -7.86 -25.41 8.21
N ASP A 412 -6.83 -24.59 8.00
CA ASP A 412 -5.55 -24.97 7.40
C ASP A 412 -4.36 -24.56 8.27
N GLY A 413 -4.53 -24.63 9.59
CA GLY A 413 -3.45 -24.38 10.56
C GLY A 413 -3.04 -22.91 10.64
N LEU A 414 -4.00 -21.98 10.62
CA LEU A 414 -3.78 -20.53 10.66
C LEU A 414 -3.10 -19.95 9.42
N VAL A 415 -3.04 -20.69 8.32
CA VAL A 415 -2.49 -20.20 7.06
C VAL A 415 -3.47 -19.30 6.32
N SER A 416 -4.77 -19.51 6.45
CA SER A 416 -5.79 -18.64 5.85
C SER A 416 -7.08 -18.54 6.65
N PHE A 417 -7.86 -17.49 6.31
CA PHE A 417 -9.10 -17.09 6.99
C PHE A 417 -10.18 -16.69 5.96
N PRO A 418 -10.71 -17.63 5.14
CA PRO A 418 -11.61 -17.30 4.03
C PRO A 418 -13.07 -17.04 4.44
N ASP A 419 -13.55 -17.65 5.53
CA ASP A 419 -14.96 -17.64 5.95
C ASP A 419 -15.33 -16.33 6.68
N LYS A 420 -15.22 -15.20 5.98
CA LYS A 420 -15.40 -13.86 6.55
C LYS A 420 -16.87 -13.48 6.69
N GLN A 421 -17.25 -13.05 7.88
CA GLN A 421 -18.60 -12.60 8.18
C GLN A 421 -18.56 -11.39 9.11
N VAL A 422 -19.21 -10.28 8.71
CA VAL A 422 -19.49 -9.17 9.63
C VAL A 422 -20.44 -9.67 10.73
N VAL A 423 -19.97 -9.70 11.97
CA VAL A 423 -20.75 -10.15 13.14
C VAL A 423 -20.99 -9.04 14.15
N MET A 424 -20.18 -7.98 14.11
CA MET A 424 -20.35 -6.80 14.97
C MET A 424 -20.35 -5.52 14.11
N PRO A 425 -21.48 -5.13 13.51
CA PRO A 425 -21.56 -3.96 12.63
C PRO A 425 -21.52 -2.61 13.38
N ASP A 426 -21.75 -2.64 14.69
CA ASP A 426 -21.65 -1.48 15.60
C ASP A 426 -20.39 -1.63 16.47
N TYR A 427 -19.36 -2.28 15.98
CA TYR A 427 -18.06 -2.37 16.62
C TYR A 427 -17.21 -1.18 16.21
N HIS A 428 -16.37 -0.68 17.11
CA HIS A 428 -15.39 0.33 16.74
C HIS A 428 -14.07 -0.39 16.47
N HIS A 429 -13.18 -0.62 17.44
CA HIS A 429 -11.99 -1.44 17.16
C HIS A 429 -11.35 -2.09 18.38
N ASP A 430 -10.41 -2.97 18.09
CA ASP A 430 -9.47 -3.57 19.03
C ASP A 430 -10.13 -4.46 20.08
N GLY A 431 -10.71 -5.56 19.60
CA GLY A 431 -11.55 -6.45 20.40
C GLY A 431 -10.73 -7.55 21.04
N HIS A 432 -10.88 -7.75 22.34
CA HIS A 432 -10.46 -8.96 23.04
C HIS A 432 -11.66 -9.86 23.29
N ILE A 433 -11.63 -11.08 22.73
CA ILE A 433 -12.71 -12.05 22.81
C ILE A 433 -12.32 -13.24 23.69
N TRP A 434 -13.24 -13.67 24.54
CA TRP A 434 -13.10 -14.89 25.35
C TRP A 434 -14.45 -15.53 25.62
N LYS A 435 -14.42 -16.76 26.14
CA LYS A 435 -15.62 -17.49 26.57
C LYS A 435 -15.58 -17.73 28.08
N GLU A 436 -16.68 -17.42 28.76
CA GLU A 436 -16.87 -17.71 30.19
C GLU A 436 -18.29 -18.20 30.42
N GLY A 437 -18.47 -19.29 31.20
CA GLY A 437 -19.79 -19.78 31.60
C GLY A 437 -20.74 -20.11 30.43
N GLY A 438 -20.20 -20.48 29.26
CA GLY A 438 -20.96 -20.74 28.04
C GLY A 438 -21.30 -19.50 27.21
N THR A 439 -20.92 -18.30 27.66
CA THR A 439 -21.16 -17.03 26.96
C THR A 439 -19.87 -16.49 26.39
N TRP A 440 -19.93 -15.98 25.16
CA TRP A 440 -18.82 -15.25 24.53
C TRP A 440 -18.88 -13.79 24.95
N TYR A 441 -17.72 -13.20 25.21
CA TYR A 441 -17.54 -11.81 25.58
C TYR A 441 -16.59 -11.15 24.59
N CYS A 442 -16.83 -9.87 24.31
CA CYS A 442 -15.92 -9.03 23.55
C CYS A 442 -15.75 -7.72 24.30
N LEU A 443 -14.52 -7.42 24.70
CA LEU A 443 -14.10 -6.13 25.22
C LEU A 443 -13.50 -5.32 24.08
N THR A 444 -13.97 -4.10 23.83
CA THR A 444 -13.50 -3.29 22.69
C THR A 444 -13.50 -1.81 23.04
N SER A 445 -12.66 -1.03 22.36
CA SER A 445 -12.68 0.43 22.47
C SER A 445 -13.88 1.01 21.75
N ASP A 446 -14.37 2.14 22.23
CA ASP A 446 -15.34 3.00 21.55
C ASP A 446 -14.76 4.42 21.54
N GLN A 447 -14.20 4.86 20.41
CA GLN A 447 -13.61 6.19 20.33
C GLN A 447 -14.69 7.24 20.06
N TYR A 448 -14.90 8.11 21.04
CA TYR A 448 -15.94 9.14 20.93
C TYR A 448 -15.44 10.40 20.24
N ASN A 449 -14.11 10.59 20.11
CA ASN A 449 -13.49 11.73 19.44
C ASN A 449 -14.03 13.10 19.91
N GLY A 450 -14.43 13.17 21.18
CA GLY A 450 -15.03 14.34 21.81
C GLY A 450 -16.48 14.67 21.41
N GLY A 451 -17.15 13.76 20.70
CA GLY A 451 -18.59 13.83 20.41
C GLY A 451 -19.49 13.44 21.58
N ARG A 452 -18.93 12.99 22.72
CA ARG A 452 -19.68 12.59 23.92
C ARG A 452 -19.98 13.79 24.81
N ASP A 453 -21.18 13.82 25.39
CA ASP A 453 -21.57 14.83 26.39
C ASP A 453 -20.55 14.90 27.54
N GLY A 454 -20.11 16.11 27.86
CA GLY A 454 -19.08 16.36 28.86
C GLY A 454 -17.66 16.02 28.40
N ASP A 455 -17.47 15.62 27.14
CA ASP A 455 -16.18 15.39 26.49
C ASP A 455 -15.23 14.49 27.31
N LEU A 456 -15.78 13.38 27.81
CA LEU A 456 -15.14 12.54 28.81
C LEU A 456 -13.95 11.71 28.28
N GLY A 457 -13.72 11.66 26.97
CA GLY A 457 -12.77 10.75 26.32
C GLY A 457 -13.39 9.39 25.95
N ASP A 458 -12.55 8.47 25.47
CA ASP A 458 -12.98 7.19 24.87
C ASP A 458 -13.43 6.16 25.92
N GLY A 459 -14.34 5.28 25.51
CA GLY A 459 -14.89 4.22 26.36
C GLY A 459 -14.28 2.87 26.06
N ILE A 460 -14.24 2.00 27.06
CA ILE A 460 -14.14 0.55 26.88
C ILE A 460 -15.49 -0.06 27.14
N VAL A 461 -16.00 -0.77 26.14
CA VAL A 461 -17.33 -1.35 26.15
C VAL A 461 -17.26 -2.86 26.07
N ILE A 462 -18.31 -3.50 26.59
CA ILE A 462 -18.43 -4.96 26.59
C ILE A 462 -19.67 -5.41 25.82
N PHE A 463 -19.48 -6.43 25.01
CA PHE A 463 -20.53 -7.14 24.30
C PHE A 463 -20.56 -8.60 24.75
N THR A 464 -21.72 -9.23 24.63
CA THR A 464 -21.88 -10.68 24.85
C THR A 464 -22.55 -11.35 23.66
N SER A 465 -22.20 -12.59 23.38
CA SER A 465 -22.83 -13.40 22.34
C SER A 465 -23.03 -14.85 22.80
N PRO A 466 -24.15 -15.50 22.44
CA PRO A 466 -24.30 -16.93 22.65
C PRO A 466 -23.58 -17.78 21.58
N ASP A 467 -23.23 -17.20 20.42
CA ASP A 467 -22.88 -17.97 19.22
C ASP A 467 -21.81 -17.33 18.30
N LEU A 468 -21.11 -16.30 18.78
CA LEU A 468 -20.13 -15.47 18.05
C LEU A 468 -20.70 -14.66 16.87
N LYS A 469 -21.99 -14.79 16.56
CA LYS A 469 -22.64 -14.15 15.41
C LYS A 469 -23.56 -13.02 15.85
N HIS A 470 -24.30 -13.24 16.93
CA HIS A 470 -25.25 -12.29 17.46
C HIS A 470 -24.68 -11.65 18.73
N TRP A 471 -24.16 -10.44 18.59
CA TRP A 471 -23.57 -9.69 19.69
C TRP A 471 -24.55 -8.68 20.29
N THR A 472 -24.62 -8.65 21.61
CA THR A 472 -25.45 -7.72 22.39
C THR A 472 -24.55 -6.79 23.17
N PHE A 473 -24.68 -5.48 22.95
CA PHE A 473 -24.02 -4.46 23.77
C PHE A 473 -24.52 -4.56 25.23
N ARG A 474 -23.60 -4.54 26.19
CA ARG A 474 -23.92 -4.66 27.61
C ARG A 474 -23.64 -3.40 28.41
N GLY A 475 -22.67 -2.61 27.99
CA GLY A 475 -22.35 -1.34 28.64
C GLY A 475 -20.90 -0.91 28.45
N GLU A 476 -20.63 0.33 28.82
CA GLU A 476 -19.28 0.84 29.04
C GLU A 476 -18.82 0.45 30.44
N ILE A 477 -17.62 -0.11 30.54
CA ILE A 477 -17.04 -0.56 31.82
C ILE A 477 -15.89 0.33 32.30
N PHE A 478 -15.31 1.13 31.40
CA PHE A 478 -14.24 2.08 31.73
C PHE A 478 -14.27 3.28 30.76
N THR A 479 -13.89 4.47 31.24
CA THR A 479 -13.73 5.67 30.40
C THR A 479 -12.32 6.25 30.57
N ARG A 480 -11.59 6.46 29.47
CA ARG A 480 -10.32 7.18 29.49
C ARG A 480 -10.56 8.68 29.56
N ARG A 481 -10.59 9.19 30.80
CA ARG A 481 -10.67 10.64 31.01
C ARG A 481 -9.51 11.38 30.35
N LYS A 482 -9.85 12.48 29.69
CA LYS A 482 -8.88 13.42 29.14
C LYS A 482 -7.98 13.97 30.24
N ASP A 483 -6.69 14.04 29.96
CA ASP A 483 -5.70 14.64 30.84
C ASP A 483 -4.59 15.33 30.03
N ALA A 484 -3.66 16.00 30.71
CA ALA A 484 -2.59 16.75 30.04
C ALA A 484 -1.69 15.87 29.13
N ARG A 485 -1.55 14.57 29.42
CA ARG A 485 -0.79 13.60 28.62
C ARG A 485 -1.64 12.93 27.54
N ASN A 486 -2.95 12.80 27.77
CA ASN A 486 -3.90 12.27 26.80
C ASN A 486 -5.08 13.24 26.60
N PRO A 487 -4.88 14.36 25.88
CA PRO A 487 -5.89 15.41 25.73
C PRO A 487 -7.06 14.99 24.83
N ARG A 488 -6.90 13.91 24.06
CA ARG A 488 -8.00 13.32 23.27
C ARG A 488 -8.81 12.32 24.08
N GLY A 489 -8.26 11.80 25.19
CA GLY A 489 -8.85 10.67 25.90
C GLY A 489 -8.78 9.39 25.07
N GLY A 490 -7.82 9.29 24.15
CA GLY A 490 -7.65 8.18 23.22
C GLY A 490 -7.43 6.85 23.94
N MET A 491 -8.13 5.79 23.52
CA MET A 491 -7.83 4.43 23.96
C MET A 491 -7.97 3.39 22.84
N GLU A 492 -6.96 2.52 22.73
CA GLU A 492 -6.85 1.41 21.78
C GLU A 492 -6.36 0.17 22.52
N PHE A 493 -6.59 -1.01 21.95
CA PHE A 493 -6.07 -2.30 22.46
C PHE A 493 -6.46 -2.71 23.90
N PRO A 494 -7.75 -2.69 24.28
CA PRO A 494 -8.15 -3.26 25.56
C PRO A 494 -7.96 -4.79 25.57
N TYR A 495 -7.33 -5.29 26.62
CA TYR A 495 -7.26 -6.70 26.98
C TYR A 495 -7.73 -6.87 28.42
N LEU A 496 -8.31 -8.03 28.73
CA LEU A 496 -8.62 -8.43 30.10
C LEU A 496 -8.03 -9.81 30.33
N LEU A 497 -7.01 -9.89 31.17
CA LEU A 497 -6.28 -11.13 31.42
C LEU A 497 -6.32 -11.50 32.90
N SER A 498 -6.64 -12.76 33.19
CA SER A 498 -6.66 -13.25 34.57
C SER A 498 -5.28 -13.77 35.00
N PHE A 499 -4.75 -13.18 36.07
CA PHE A 499 -3.52 -13.60 36.75
C PHE A 499 -3.86 -14.10 38.17
N GLY A 500 -4.12 -15.40 38.28
CA GLY A 500 -4.56 -16.01 39.54
C GLY A 500 -5.97 -15.56 39.91
N ASN A 501 -6.11 -14.78 40.98
CA ASN A 501 -7.40 -14.27 41.47
C ASN A 501 -7.64 -12.80 41.10
N LYS A 502 -6.90 -12.27 40.13
CA LYS A 502 -6.99 -10.88 39.70
C LYS A 502 -7.15 -10.82 38.19
N ASP A 503 -8.07 -9.98 37.75
CA ASP A 503 -8.15 -9.58 36.35
C ASP A 503 -7.37 -8.28 36.17
N VAL A 504 -6.60 -8.20 35.07
CA VAL A 504 -5.72 -7.09 34.70
C VAL A 504 -6.13 -6.52 33.37
#